data_AF-A0A1F8AYI8-F1
#
_entry.id   AF-A0A1F8AYI8-F1
#
_cell.length_a   1.000
_cell.length_b   1.000
_cell.length_c   1.000
_cell.angle_alpha   90.00
_cell.angle_beta   90.00
_cell.angle_gamma   90.00
#
_symmetry.space_group_name_H-M   'P 1'
#
loop_
_entity.id
_entity.type
_entity.pdbx_description
1 polymer ?
#
loop_
_entity_poly.entity_id
_entity_poly.type
_entity_poly.pdbx_seq_one_letter_code
_entity_poly.pdbx_strand_id
1 'polypeptide(L)'
;MEGATFDPNPVNLERFRVWWRRINIEHAIIFWATGATSMIMLSLLAYSTVFGNPQGAQGIMFLVSEAATLAQRTFPVIGVAFLLVAATMLFSTQFSVLDATSRIMSENLTILSPKRFKIEKLPIFYYLFLWTQIAAGIVIFSLGITEPLTLVVIGAFLNAIAMFVYSALIIFLNKTSLVKPLRPSFLRVFVVACAFIFYGVFSLITILK
;
A
#
# COMPACT_ATOMS: atom_id res chain seq x y z
N MET A 1 -0.86 -2.38 -23.18
CA MET A 1 -1.05 -1.12 -22.43
C MET A 1 0.08 -0.21 -22.84
N GLU A 2 -0.18 0.72 -23.74
CA GLU A 2 0.84 1.69 -24.17
C GLU A 2 0.53 3.02 -23.47
N GLY A 3 1.57 3.64 -22.90
CA GLY A 3 1.46 5.00 -22.39
C GLY A 3 1.30 5.97 -23.56
N ALA A 4 0.36 6.89 -23.47
CA ALA A 4 0.23 7.96 -24.45
C ALA A 4 1.27 9.05 -24.19
N THR A 5 2.08 9.38 -25.19
CA THR A 5 2.99 10.52 -25.16
C THR A 5 2.33 11.74 -25.80
N PHE A 6 2.85 12.92 -25.50
CA PHE A 6 2.44 14.17 -26.14
C PHE A 6 3.67 14.96 -26.58
N ASP A 7 3.53 15.71 -27.67
CA ASP A 7 4.63 16.55 -28.16
C ASP A 7 4.94 17.68 -27.17
N PRO A 8 6.22 17.90 -26.81
CA PRO A 8 6.63 18.89 -25.82
C PRO A 8 6.62 20.32 -26.40
N ASN A 9 5.49 20.74 -26.95
CA ASN A 9 5.25 22.12 -27.36
C ASN A 9 4.98 23.00 -26.11
N PRO A 10 5.15 24.33 -26.20
CA PRO A 10 4.99 25.24 -25.05
C PRO A 10 3.60 25.13 -24.39
N VAL A 11 2.55 24.97 -25.18
CA VAL A 11 1.15 24.88 -24.73
C VAL A 11 0.91 23.62 -23.89
N ASN A 12 1.40 22.46 -24.35
CA ASN A 12 1.25 21.19 -23.67
C ASN A 12 2.09 21.14 -22.38
N LEU A 13 3.28 21.75 -22.38
CA LEU A 13 4.10 21.87 -21.17
C LEU A 13 3.41 22.72 -20.10
N GLU A 14 2.74 23.79 -20.48
CA GLU A 14 1.96 24.61 -19.54
C GLU A 14 0.79 23.82 -18.94
N ARG A 15 0.01 23.13 -19.79
CA ARG A 15 -1.08 22.24 -19.36
C ARG A 15 -0.57 21.15 -18.41
N PHE A 16 0.57 20.53 -18.72
CA PHE A 16 1.19 19.54 -17.85
C PHE A 16 1.56 20.11 -16.49
N ARG A 17 2.13 21.32 -16.41
CA ARG A 17 2.45 21.95 -15.12
C ARG A 17 1.22 22.22 -14.28
N VAL A 18 0.13 22.68 -14.90
CA VAL A 18 -1.15 22.90 -14.21
C VAL A 18 -1.70 21.59 -13.68
N TRP A 19 -1.78 20.56 -14.53
CA TRP A 19 -2.22 19.21 -14.14
C TRP A 19 -1.35 18.66 -13.00
N TRP A 20 -0.03 18.74 -13.15
CA TRP A 20 0.92 18.26 -12.16
C TRP A 20 0.75 18.97 -10.81
N ARG A 21 0.54 20.29 -10.80
CA ARG A 21 0.25 21.03 -9.57
C ARG A 21 -1.04 20.55 -8.91
N ARG A 22 -2.11 20.35 -9.67
CA ARG A 22 -3.40 19.86 -9.15
C ARG A 22 -3.27 18.48 -8.55
N ILE A 23 -2.63 17.54 -9.24
CA ILE A 23 -2.39 16.19 -8.74
C ILE A 23 -1.61 16.20 -7.43
N ASN A 24 -0.57 17.02 -7.29
CA ASN A 24 0.17 17.11 -6.03
C ASN A 24 -0.68 17.66 -4.89
N ILE A 25 -1.53 18.66 -5.15
CA ILE A 25 -2.43 19.23 -4.14
C ILE A 25 -3.45 18.18 -3.72
N GLU A 26 -4.07 17.49 -4.68
CA GLU A 26 -5.02 16.41 -4.40
C GLU A 26 -4.39 15.30 -3.58
N HIS A 27 -3.20 14.81 -3.96
CA HIS A 27 -2.50 13.78 -3.18
C HIS A 27 -2.07 14.30 -1.80
N ALA A 28 -1.59 15.53 -1.68
CA ALA A 28 -1.20 16.09 -0.38
C ALA A 28 -2.40 16.21 0.57
N ILE A 29 -3.56 16.64 0.07
CA ILE A 29 -4.77 16.79 0.90
C ILE A 29 -5.38 15.41 1.17
N ILE A 30 -5.68 14.65 0.12
CA ILE A 30 -6.44 13.41 0.23
C ILE A 30 -5.60 12.30 0.83
N PHE A 31 -4.35 12.12 0.43
CA PHE A 31 -3.53 11.01 0.93
C PHE A 31 -2.78 11.40 2.20
N TRP A 32 -2.00 12.49 2.16
CA TRP A 32 -1.12 12.84 3.28
C TRP A 32 -1.90 13.44 4.47
N ALA A 33 -2.76 14.44 4.25
CA ALA A 33 -3.45 15.10 5.36
C ALA A 33 -4.52 14.20 6.00
N THR A 34 -5.39 13.55 5.20
CA THR A 34 -6.38 12.62 5.78
C THR A 34 -5.73 11.40 6.41
N GLY A 35 -4.70 10.84 5.77
CA GLY A 35 -3.96 9.69 6.29
C GLY A 35 -3.28 9.99 7.62
N ALA A 36 -2.58 11.13 7.70
CA ALA A 36 -1.95 11.58 8.94
C ALA A 36 -2.98 11.83 10.04
N THR A 37 -4.09 12.51 9.72
CA THR A 37 -5.16 12.78 10.68
C THR A 37 -5.76 11.48 11.22
N SER A 38 -6.10 10.54 10.34
CA SER A 38 -6.65 9.24 10.74
C SER A 38 -5.67 8.45 11.60
N MET A 39 -4.37 8.42 11.24
CA MET A 39 -3.36 7.73 12.04
C MET A 39 -3.21 8.35 13.43
N ILE A 40 -3.18 9.68 13.54
CA ILE A 40 -3.08 10.37 14.84
C ILE A 40 -4.33 10.10 15.69
N MET A 41 -5.51 10.20 15.10
CA MET A 41 -6.77 9.96 15.81
C MET A 41 -6.90 8.51 16.29
N LEU A 42 -6.56 7.53 15.44
CA LEU A 42 -6.54 6.11 15.84
C LEU A 42 -5.46 5.84 16.90
N SER A 43 -4.29 6.46 16.81
CA SER A 43 -3.24 6.32 17.83
C SER A 43 -3.67 6.89 19.18
N LEU A 44 -4.36 8.04 19.16
CA LEU A 44 -4.92 8.66 20.36
C LEU A 44 -6.04 7.80 20.95
N LEU A 45 -6.90 7.23 20.10
CA LEU A 45 -7.95 6.31 20.50
C LEU A 45 -7.36 5.11 21.23
N ALA A 46 -6.41 4.40 20.60
CA ALA A 46 -5.68 3.28 21.17
C ALA A 46 -5.02 3.63 22.51
N TYR A 47 -4.41 4.81 22.59
CA TYR A 47 -3.81 5.30 23.83
C TYR A 47 -4.85 5.57 24.92
N SER A 48 -6.02 6.09 24.58
CA SER A 48 -7.06 6.41 25.55
C SER A 48 -7.85 5.19 26.05
N THR A 49 -7.90 4.11 25.26
CA THR A 49 -8.75 2.94 25.52
C THR A 49 -7.97 1.78 26.12
N VAL A 50 -6.93 1.29 25.44
CA VAL A 50 -6.26 0.01 25.74
C VAL A 50 -4.88 0.22 26.38
N PHE A 51 -4.35 1.45 26.43
CA PHE A 51 -3.05 1.72 27.04
C PHE A 51 -2.97 1.30 28.50
N GLY A 52 -1.95 0.51 28.84
CA GLY A 52 -1.75 -0.02 30.19
C GLY A 52 -2.59 -1.25 30.54
N ASN A 53 -3.45 -1.74 29.63
CA ASN A 53 -4.16 -3.00 29.82
C ASN A 53 -3.37 -4.17 29.21
N PRO A 54 -2.91 -5.15 30.01
CA PRO A 54 -2.14 -6.29 29.51
C PRO A 54 -2.98 -7.32 28.72
N GLN A 55 -4.33 -7.25 28.78
CA GLN A 55 -5.18 -8.17 28.03
C GLN A 55 -5.37 -7.70 26.58
N GLY A 56 -4.87 -8.51 25.62
CA GLY A 56 -5.20 -8.34 24.20
C GLY A 56 -4.41 -7.26 23.46
N ALA A 57 -3.13 -7.02 23.81
CA ALA A 57 -2.31 -5.97 23.21
C ALA A 57 -1.99 -6.14 21.70
N GLN A 58 -2.47 -7.20 21.04
CA GLN A 58 -2.12 -7.54 19.66
C GLN A 58 -3.30 -8.20 18.92
N GLY A 59 -3.25 -8.15 17.59
CA GLY A 59 -4.17 -8.89 16.71
C GLY A 59 -5.61 -8.37 16.70
N ILE A 60 -6.57 -9.24 16.40
CA ILE A 60 -8.00 -8.91 16.38
C ILE A 60 -8.52 -8.64 17.79
N MET A 61 -7.94 -9.31 18.80
CA MET A 61 -8.33 -9.13 20.20
C MET A 61 -8.12 -7.69 20.69
N PHE A 62 -7.11 -7.00 20.17
CA PHE A 62 -6.90 -5.57 20.41
C PHE A 62 -8.12 -4.74 19.99
N LEU A 63 -8.63 -4.99 18.79
CA LEU A 63 -9.80 -4.30 18.23
C LEU A 63 -11.07 -4.59 19.04
N VAL A 64 -11.25 -5.83 19.49
CA VAL A 64 -12.39 -6.23 20.33
C VAL A 64 -12.31 -5.57 21.72
N SER A 65 -11.12 -5.50 22.32
CA SER A 65 -10.87 -4.84 23.60
C SER A 65 -11.13 -3.32 23.51
N GLU A 66 -10.68 -2.69 22.43
CA GLU A 66 -10.93 -1.29 22.14
C GLU A 66 -12.44 -1.01 21.98
N ALA A 67 -13.15 -1.85 21.21
CA ALA A 67 -14.60 -1.76 21.03
C ALA A 67 -15.37 -1.93 22.35
N ALA A 68 -14.96 -2.88 23.20
CA ALA A 68 -15.57 -3.11 24.50
C ALA A 68 -15.37 -1.91 25.44
N THR A 69 -14.17 -1.34 25.44
CA THR A 69 -13.85 -0.14 26.23
C THR A 69 -14.67 1.06 25.76
N LEU A 70 -14.82 1.24 24.44
CA LEU A 70 -15.67 2.29 23.87
C LEU A 70 -17.13 2.11 24.26
N ALA A 71 -17.66 0.89 24.18
CA ALA A 71 -19.02 0.56 24.59
C ALA A 71 -19.30 0.89 26.06
N GLN A 72 -18.32 0.65 26.95
CA GLN A 72 -18.43 0.95 28.39
C GLN A 72 -18.32 2.45 28.69
N ARG A 73 -17.46 3.18 27.98
CA ARG A 73 -17.16 4.60 28.23
C ARG A 73 -18.15 5.56 27.58
N THR A 74 -18.84 5.13 26.52
CA THR A 74 -19.77 5.95 25.76
C THR A 74 -21.16 5.30 25.68
N PHE A 75 -21.45 4.54 24.64
CA PHE A 75 -22.69 3.79 24.46
C PHE A 75 -22.41 2.44 23.79
N PRO A 76 -23.18 1.37 24.10
CA PRO A 76 -22.98 0.05 23.51
C PRO A 76 -23.01 0.04 21.97
N VAL A 77 -23.85 0.88 21.36
CA VAL A 77 -23.98 0.99 19.90
C VAL A 77 -22.68 1.47 19.24
N ILE A 78 -21.89 2.31 19.92
CA ILE A 78 -20.64 2.85 19.38
C ILE A 78 -19.58 1.76 19.25
N GLY A 79 -19.49 0.84 20.21
CA GLY A 79 -18.58 -0.31 20.11
C GLY A 79 -18.89 -1.22 18.92
N VAL A 80 -20.17 -1.49 18.66
CA VAL A 80 -20.61 -2.28 17.49
C VAL A 80 -20.32 -1.54 16.19
N ALA A 81 -20.62 -0.23 16.13
CA ALA A 81 -20.35 0.58 14.95
C ALA A 81 -18.84 0.64 14.64
N PHE A 82 -17.99 0.75 15.67
CA PHE A 82 -16.54 0.71 15.52
C PHE A 82 -16.06 -0.59 14.89
N LEU A 83 -16.54 -1.74 15.36
CA LEU A 83 -16.18 -3.05 14.78
C LEU A 83 -16.65 -3.19 13.33
N LEU A 84 -17.84 -2.70 12.99
CA LEU A 84 -18.34 -2.70 11.60
C LEU A 84 -17.48 -1.84 10.69
N VAL A 85 -17.13 -0.62 11.13
CA VAL A 85 -16.24 0.27 10.37
C VAL A 85 -14.87 -0.40 10.19
N ALA A 86 -14.27 -0.92 11.26
CA ALA A 86 -12.98 -1.57 11.17
C ALA A 86 -12.99 -2.80 10.25
N ALA A 87 -14.04 -3.63 10.32
CA ALA A 87 -14.22 -4.77 9.42
C ALA A 87 -14.33 -4.36 7.96
N THR A 88 -15.14 -3.33 7.64
CA THR A 88 -15.29 -2.82 6.27
C THR A 88 -13.99 -2.21 5.73
N MET A 89 -13.22 -1.50 6.57
CA MET A 89 -11.92 -0.93 6.21
C MET A 89 -10.89 -2.02 5.90
N LEU A 90 -10.79 -3.03 6.77
CA LEU A 90 -9.88 -4.17 6.56
C LEU A 90 -10.27 -4.96 5.30
N PHE A 91 -11.57 -5.22 5.11
CA PHE A 91 -12.08 -5.89 3.93
C PHE A 91 -11.74 -5.12 2.65
N SER A 92 -12.05 -3.81 2.61
CA SER A 92 -11.77 -2.97 1.44
C SER A 92 -10.29 -2.95 1.10
N THR A 93 -9.41 -2.89 2.11
CA THR A 93 -7.96 -2.88 1.90
C THR A 93 -7.50 -4.20 1.28
N GLN A 94 -7.93 -5.33 1.83
CA GLN A 94 -7.56 -6.65 1.30
C GLN A 94 -8.12 -6.88 -0.10
N PHE A 95 -9.35 -6.44 -0.36
CA PHE A 95 -9.95 -6.50 -1.69
C PHE A 95 -9.10 -5.74 -2.73
N SER A 96 -8.68 -4.51 -2.41
CA SER A 96 -7.81 -3.73 -3.30
C SER A 96 -6.44 -4.36 -3.52
N VAL A 97 -5.87 -5.02 -2.51
CA VAL A 97 -4.58 -5.73 -2.63
C VAL A 97 -4.69 -6.95 -3.53
N LEU A 98 -5.74 -7.75 -3.39
CA LEU A 98 -5.98 -8.93 -4.25
C LEU A 98 -6.16 -8.53 -5.72
N ASP A 99 -6.94 -7.48 -5.99
CA ASP A 99 -7.12 -6.93 -7.33
C ASP A 99 -5.78 -6.45 -7.93
N ALA A 100 -5.08 -5.57 -7.20
CA ALA A 100 -3.83 -4.98 -7.69
C ALA A 100 -2.76 -6.03 -7.97
N THR A 101 -2.56 -6.99 -7.05
CA THR A 101 -1.54 -8.04 -7.21
C THR A 101 -1.89 -9.00 -8.35
N SER A 102 -3.16 -9.42 -8.46
CA SER A 102 -3.61 -10.30 -9.55
C SER A 102 -3.45 -9.64 -10.92
N ARG A 103 -3.77 -8.35 -11.01
CA ARG A 103 -3.56 -7.56 -12.24
C ARG A 103 -2.08 -7.46 -12.58
N ILE A 104 -1.23 -7.03 -11.65
CA ILE A 104 0.22 -6.89 -11.85
C ILE A 104 0.86 -8.22 -12.25
N MET A 105 0.49 -9.33 -11.60
CA MET A 105 1.01 -10.66 -11.93
C MET A 105 0.57 -11.11 -13.33
N SER A 106 -0.70 -10.91 -13.68
CA SER A 106 -1.22 -11.26 -15.01
C SER A 106 -0.55 -10.45 -16.13
N GLU A 107 -0.34 -9.14 -15.93
CA GLU A 107 0.36 -8.27 -16.87
C GLU A 107 1.82 -8.70 -17.02
N ASN A 108 2.55 -8.87 -15.92
CA ASN A 108 3.94 -9.30 -15.93
C ASN A 108 4.12 -10.66 -16.64
N LEU A 109 3.20 -11.61 -16.46
CA LEU A 109 3.25 -12.91 -17.13
C LEU A 109 3.18 -12.77 -18.66
N THR A 110 2.27 -11.92 -19.16
CA THR A 110 2.11 -11.68 -20.59
C THR A 110 3.27 -10.88 -21.18
N ILE A 111 3.86 -9.95 -20.42
CA ILE A 111 5.00 -9.13 -20.85
C ILE A 111 6.29 -9.95 -20.90
N LEU A 112 6.55 -10.81 -19.92
CA LEU A 112 7.78 -11.61 -19.82
C LEU A 112 7.80 -12.81 -20.79
N SER A 113 6.63 -13.31 -21.20
CA SER A 113 6.54 -14.51 -22.04
C SER A 113 5.44 -14.39 -23.12
N PRO A 114 5.53 -13.40 -24.02
CA PRO A 114 4.50 -13.09 -25.00
C PRO A 114 4.25 -14.22 -26.00
N LYS A 115 5.27 -15.06 -26.26
CA LYS A 115 5.15 -16.24 -27.14
C LYS A 115 4.30 -17.36 -26.53
N ARG A 116 4.24 -17.46 -25.19
CA ARG A 116 3.55 -18.54 -24.46
C ARG A 116 2.22 -18.07 -23.87
N PHE A 117 2.15 -16.81 -23.45
CA PHE A 117 0.98 -16.22 -22.82
C PHE A 117 0.51 -15.01 -23.62
N LYS A 118 -0.58 -15.20 -24.39
CA LYS A 118 -1.17 -14.16 -25.22
C LYS A 118 -1.97 -13.15 -24.39
N ILE A 119 -1.91 -11.88 -24.78
CA ILE A 119 -2.64 -10.76 -24.14
C ILE A 119 -4.16 -10.99 -24.16
N GLU A 120 -4.69 -11.64 -25.19
CA GLU A 120 -6.12 -11.98 -25.30
C GLU A 120 -6.65 -12.80 -24.10
N LYS A 121 -5.76 -13.56 -23.44
CA LYS A 121 -6.11 -14.39 -22.27
C LYS A 121 -5.84 -13.70 -20.93
N LEU A 122 -5.55 -12.38 -20.93
CA LEU A 122 -5.29 -11.63 -19.71
C LEU A 122 -6.39 -11.78 -18.63
N PRO A 123 -7.69 -11.75 -18.95
CA PRO A 123 -8.73 -11.97 -17.95
C PRO A 123 -8.64 -13.36 -17.29
N ILE A 124 -8.28 -14.39 -18.04
CA ILE A 124 -8.12 -15.75 -17.52
C ILE A 124 -6.95 -15.81 -16.54
N PHE A 125 -5.82 -15.19 -16.88
CA PHE A 125 -4.66 -15.14 -15.99
C PHE A 125 -4.95 -14.33 -14.73
N TYR A 126 -5.69 -13.23 -14.85
CA TYR A 126 -6.16 -12.45 -13.70
C TYR A 126 -6.97 -13.32 -12.73
N TYR A 127 -8.01 -14.01 -13.21
CA TYR A 127 -8.82 -14.89 -12.35
C TYR A 127 -8.03 -16.07 -11.80
N LEU A 128 -7.07 -16.61 -12.56
CA LEU A 128 -6.19 -17.68 -12.09
C LEU A 128 -5.35 -17.22 -10.89
N PHE A 129 -4.69 -16.07 -10.98
CA PHE A 129 -3.89 -15.53 -9.86
C PHE A 129 -4.78 -15.18 -8.66
N LEU A 130 -5.94 -14.55 -8.90
CA LEU A 130 -6.89 -14.20 -7.86
C LEU A 130 -7.35 -15.43 -7.07
N TRP A 131 -7.85 -16.45 -7.76
CA TRP A 131 -8.32 -17.68 -7.11
C TRP A 131 -7.18 -18.46 -6.45
N THR A 132 -5.97 -18.41 -7.02
CA THR A 132 -4.79 -19.02 -6.39
C THR A 132 -4.47 -18.35 -5.04
N GLN A 133 -4.52 -17.02 -4.97
CA GLN A 133 -4.30 -16.28 -3.73
C GLN A 133 -5.40 -16.55 -2.70
N ILE A 134 -6.66 -16.56 -3.11
CA ILE A 134 -7.81 -16.89 -2.24
C ILE A 134 -7.67 -18.33 -1.70
N ALA A 135 -7.39 -19.30 -2.59
CA ALA A 135 -7.21 -20.69 -2.21
C ALA A 135 -6.03 -20.88 -1.25
N ALA A 136 -4.90 -20.21 -1.50
CA ALA A 136 -3.76 -20.22 -0.60
C ALA A 136 -4.14 -19.67 0.79
N GLY A 137 -4.89 -18.57 0.86
CA GLY A 137 -5.42 -18.03 2.11
C GLY A 137 -6.32 -19.02 2.86
N ILE A 138 -7.25 -19.67 2.16
CA ILE A 138 -8.14 -20.70 2.74
C ILE A 138 -7.33 -21.87 3.30
N VAL A 139 -6.33 -22.36 2.57
CA VAL A 139 -5.45 -23.45 3.01
C VAL A 139 -4.67 -23.06 4.26
N ILE A 140 -4.07 -21.87 4.29
CA ILE A 140 -3.32 -21.38 5.45
C ILE A 140 -4.22 -21.30 6.69
N PHE A 141 -5.43 -20.77 6.56
CA PHE A 141 -6.39 -20.72 7.67
C PHE A 141 -6.86 -22.11 8.10
N SER A 142 -7.08 -23.03 7.16
CA SER A 142 -7.47 -24.40 7.47
C SER A 142 -6.39 -25.19 8.21
N LEU A 143 -5.11 -24.79 8.11
CA LEU A 143 -4.01 -25.36 8.88
C LEU A 143 -3.95 -24.83 10.32
N GLY A 144 -4.89 -23.97 10.74
CA GLY A 144 -4.97 -23.42 12.09
C GLY A 144 -3.98 -22.29 12.37
N ILE A 145 -3.31 -21.77 11.35
CA ILE A 145 -2.40 -20.62 11.47
C ILE A 145 -3.26 -19.35 11.59
N THR A 146 -3.47 -18.91 12.82
CA THR A 146 -4.24 -17.70 13.14
C THR A 146 -3.29 -16.58 13.51
N GLU A 147 -3.53 -15.39 12.95
CA GLU A 147 -2.78 -14.16 13.24
C GLU A 147 -1.24 -14.31 13.27
N PRO A 148 -0.61 -14.79 12.18
CA PRO A 148 0.83 -14.98 12.17
C PRO A 148 1.54 -13.63 12.14
N LEU A 149 1.73 -13.01 13.32
CA LEU A 149 2.46 -11.76 13.50
C LEU A 149 3.80 -11.82 12.77
N THR A 150 4.46 -12.99 12.80
CA THR A 150 5.68 -13.28 12.06
C THR A 150 5.52 -13.07 10.55
N LEU A 151 4.43 -13.53 9.93
CA LEU A 151 4.19 -13.31 8.49
C LEU A 151 3.91 -11.83 8.20
N VAL A 152 3.23 -11.12 9.10
CA VAL A 152 3.01 -9.67 8.96
C VAL A 152 4.35 -8.91 9.04
N VAL A 153 5.21 -9.27 9.98
CA VAL A 153 6.56 -8.68 10.13
C VAL A 153 7.43 -8.99 8.92
N ILE A 154 7.44 -10.24 8.44
CA ILE A 154 8.15 -10.63 7.21
C ILE A 154 7.61 -9.83 6.02
N GLY A 155 6.29 -9.68 5.89
CA GLY A 155 5.66 -8.88 4.85
C GLY A 155 6.07 -7.40 4.91
N ALA A 156 6.10 -6.81 6.10
CA ALA A 156 6.56 -5.43 6.30
C ALA A 156 8.03 -5.25 5.91
N PHE A 157 8.88 -6.22 6.25
CA PHE A 157 10.29 -6.23 5.86
C PHE A 157 10.47 -6.38 4.34
N LEU A 158 9.77 -7.32 3.70
CA LEU A 158 9.78 -7.48 2.24
C LEU A 158 9.30 -6.21 1.53
N ASN A 159 8.29 -5.53 2.10
CA ASN A 159 7.83 -4.25 1.57
C ASN A 159 8.91 -3.15 1.69
N ALA A 160 9.70 -3.12 2.76
CA ALA A 160 10.82 -2.19 2.88
C ALA A 160 11.89 -2.42 1.78
N ILE A 161 12.22 -3.69 1.49
CA ILE A 161 13.12 -4.05 0.38
C ILE A 161 12.51 -3.62 -0.96
N ALA A 162 11.22 -3.89 -1.17
CA ALA A 162 10.54 -3.47 -2.39
C ALA A 162 10.57 -1.95 -2.58
N MET A 163 10.36 -1.18 -1.51
CA MET A 163 10.44 0.28 -1.52
C MET A 163 11.86 0.80 -1.80
N PHE A 164 12.89 0.11 -1.30
CA PHE A 164 14.29 0.40 -1.64
C PHE A 164 14.53 0.26 -3.15
N VAL A 165 14.18 -0.88 -3.74
CA VAL A 165 14.35 -1.12 -5.18
C VAL A 165 13.50 -0.14 -6.00
N TYR A 166 12.25 0.07 -5.61
CA TYR A 166 11.32 0.98 -6.27
C TYR A 166 11.85 2.42 -6.30
N SER A 167 12.40 2.91 -5.19
CA SER A 167 12.93 4.28 -5.09
C SER A 167 14.13 4.51 -6.02
N ALA A 168 14.99 3.50 -6.23
CA ALA A 168 16.06 3.58 -7.23
C ALA A 168 15.50 3.58 -8.66
N LEU A 169 14.59 2.65 -8.96
CA LEU A 169 14.01 2.49 -10.28
C LEU A 169 13.23 3.74 -10.71
N ILE A 170 12.48 4.38 -9.81
CA ILE A 170 11.70 5.57 -10.16
C ILE A 170 12.60 6.78 -10.47
N ILE A 171 13.71 6.96 -9.74
CA ILE A 171 14.69 8.00 -10.05
C ILE A 171 15.32 7.73 -11.42
N PHE A 172 15.72 6.48 -11.67
CA PHE A 172 16.34 6.08 -12.93
C PHE A 172 15.38 6.28 -14.12
N LEU A 173 14.16 5.76 -14.02
CA LEU A 173 13.14 5.84 -15.08
C LEU A 173 12.77 7.30 -15.37
N ASN A 174 12.54 8.12 -14.33
CA ASN A 174 12.17 9.52 -14.51
C ASN A 174 13.31 10.37 -15.08
N LYS A 175 14.57 9.99 -14.91
CA LYS A 175 15.71 10.70 -15.53
C LYS A 175 16.00 10.24 -16.96
N THR A 176 15.81 8.95 -17.25
CA THR A 176 16.16 8.36 -18.54
C THR A 176 15.02 8.48 -19.56
N SER A 177 13.78 8.18 -19.17
CA SER A 177 12.65 8.08 -20.11
C SER A 177 11.90 9.40 -20.32
N LEU A 178 11.94 10.34 -19.37
CA LEU A 178 11.27 11.63 -19.52
C LEU A 178 12.13 12.64 -20.30
N VAL A 179 11.47 13.36 -21.20
CA VAL A 179 12.04 14.53 -21.88
C VAL A 179 12.47 15.58 -20.85
N LYS A 180 13.58 16.29 -21.12
CA LYS A 180 14.23 17.21 -20.17
C LYS A 180 13.25 18.17 -19.44
N PRO A 181 12.24 18.79 -20.10
CA PRO A 181 11.31 19.70 -19.44
C PRO A 181 10.35 19.04 -18.44
N LEU A 182 10.14 17.72 -18.52
CA LEU A 182 9.22 16.96 -17.65
C LEU A 182 9.93 16.27 -16.49
N ARG A 183 11.27 16.37 -16.41
CA ARG A 183 12.06 15.70 -15.39
C ARG A 183 11.78 16.27 -13.99
N PRO A 184 11.89 15.45 -12.94
CA PRO A 184 11.70 15.91 -11.57
C PRO A 184 12.77 16.95 -11.19
N SER A 185 12.37 17.96 -10.41
CA SER A 185 13.26 18.94 -9.81
C SER A 185 14.31 18.27 -8.92
N PHE A 186 15.48 18.90 -8.76
CA PHE A 186 16.55 18.40 -7.89
C PHE A 186 16.08 18.06 -6.47
N LEU A 187 15.25 18.92 -5.86
CA LEU A 187 14.70 18.68 -4.51
C LEU A 187 13.93 17.36 -4.40
N ARG A 188 13.13 17.01 -5.40
CA ARG A 188 12.37 15.74 -5.40
C ARG A 188 13.28 14.55 -5.55
N VAL A 189 14.29 14.65 -6.41
CA VAL A 189 15.30 13.60 -6.55
C VAL A 189 16.04 13.39 -5.23
N PHE A 190 16.39 14.48 -4.54
CA PHE A 190 17.02 14.42 -3.22
C PHE A 190 16.12 13.74 -2.19
N VAL A 191 14.85 14.12 -2.07
CA VAL A 191 13.91 13.49 -1.13
C VAL A 191 13.73 11.99 -1.40
N VAL A 192 13.57 11.59 -2.66
CA VAL A 192 13.46 10.16 -3.01
C VAL A 192 14.79 9.42 -2.78
N ALA A 193 15.93 10.07 -2.97
CA ALA A 193 17.24 9.49 -2.63
C ALA A 193 17.42 9.32 -1.12
N CYS A 194 16.92 10.25 -0.29
CA CYS A 194 16.87 10.06 1.15
C CYS A 194 15.99 8.86 1.52
N ALA A 195 14.82 8.70 0.89
CA ALA A 195 13.96 7.53 1.09
C ALA A 195 14.67 6.22 0.68
N PHE A 196 15.39 6.22 -0.45
CA PHE A 196 16.22 5.10 -0.87
C PHE A 196 17.27 4.73 0.19
N ILE A 197 18.02 5.70 0.72
CA ILE A 197 19.01 5.44 1.77
C ILE A 197 18.31 4.91 3.03
N PHE A 198 17.21 5.53 3.44
CA PHE A 198 16.45 5.13 4.63
C PHE A 198 15.97 3.68 4.56
N TYR A 199 15.28 3.30 3.47
CA TYR A 199 14.79 1.93 3.30
C TYR A 199 15.94 0.92 3.13
N GLY A 200 17.04 1.32 2.49
CA GLY A 200 18.23 0.48 2.35
C GLY A 200 18.90 0.19 3.69
N VAL A 201 19.14 1.23 4.50
CA VAL A 201 19.70 1.09 5.86
C VAL A 201 18.77 0.27 6.74
N PHE A 202 17.47 0.55 6.72
CA PHE A 202 16.49 -0.20 7.50
C PHE A 202 16.50 -1.69 7.13
N SER A 203 16.47 -2.02 5.83
CA SER A 203 16.52 -3.39 5.36
C SER A 203 17.81 -4.11 5.76
N LEU A 204 18.96 -3.44 5.67
CA LEU A 204 20.24 -4.00 6.10
C LEU A 204 20.28 -4.28 7.60
N ILE A 205 19.80 -3.35 8.43
CA ILE A 205 19.75 -3.53 9.88
C ILE A 205 18.87 -4.73 10.25
N THR A 206 17.72 -4.90 9.59
CA THR A 206 16.81 -6.02 9.85
C THR A 206 17.38 -7.37 9.40
N ILE A 207 18.28 -7.41 8.41
CA ILE A 207 18.96 -8.66 8.01
C ILE A 207 20.09 -9.02 8.99
N LEU A 208 20.78 -8.00 9.52
CA LEU A 208 21.96 -8.18 10.38
C LEU A 208 21.62 -8.44 11.86
N LYS A 209 20.36 -8.22 12.27
CA LYS A 209 19.84 -8.50 13.61
C LYS A 209 18.92 -9.70 13.60
#